data_AF-A0A0B5BFU9-F1
#
_entry.id   AF-A0A0B5BFU9-F1
#
_cell.length_a   1.000
_cell.length_b   1.000
_cell.length_c   1.000
_cell.angle_alpha   90.00
_cell.angle_beta   90.00
_cell.angle_gamma   90.00
#
_symmetry.space_group_name_H-M   'P 1'
#
loop_
_entity.id
_entity.type
_entity.pdbx_description
1 polymer ?
#
loop_
_entity_poly.entity_id
_entity_poly.type
_entity_poly.pdbx_seq_one_letter_code
_entity_poly.pdbx_strand_id
1 'polypeptide(L)'
;MNNDLKREFDAAMMKIYVRALREADYPAHRYHQMLCEHGGLETAKRLVNAPNVSEGYTALWERKRLDLTVEALIQDKKWRELFSEEELKKAKKRLGDYGYTLQPED
;
A
#
# COMPACT_ATOMS: atom_id res chain seq x y z
N MET A 1 1.37 22.36 -2.96
CA MET A 1 0.21 21.61 -3.47
C MET A 1 0.56 20.14 -3.76
N ASN A 2 1.41 19.75 -4.72
CA ASN A 2 1.78 18.31 -4.86
C ASN A 2 2.80 17.80 -3.81
N ASN A 3 3.66 18.69 -3.29
CA ASN A 3 4.65 18.31 -2.26
C ASN A 3 4.00 18.00 -0.91
N ASP A 4 2.89 18.65 -0.58
CA ASP A 4 2.16 18.42 0.67
C ASP A 4 1.47 17.06 0.64
N LEU A 5 0.79 16.74 -0.47
CA LEU A 5 0.15 15.45 -0.65
C LEU A 5 1.15 14.28 -0.66
N LYS A 6 2.32 14.46 -1.27
CA LYS A 6 3.40 13.46 -1.21
C LYS A 6 3.87 13.20 0.22
N ARG A 7 4.03 14.25 1.03
CA ARG A 7 4.44 14.11 2.45
C ARG A 7 3.36 13.41 3.27
N GLU A 8 2.09 13.74 3.04
CA GLU A 8 0.97 13.05 3.68
C GLU A 8 0.90 11.58 3.28
N PHE A 9 1.18 11.27 2.00
CA PHE A 9 1.25 9.89 1.52
C PHE A 9 2.40 9.12 2.16
N ASP A 10 3.58 9.74 2.31
CA ASP A 10 4.71 9.12 3.01
C ASP A 10 4.35 8.78 4.47
N ALA A 11 3.62 9.66 5.16
CA ALA A 11 3.10 9.40 6.49
C ALA A 11 2.07 8.26 6.51
N ALA A 12 1.19 8.20 5.51
CA ALA A 12 0.21 7.11 5.37
C ALA A 12 0.89 5.75 5.13
N MET A 13 1.94 5.71 4.33
CA MET A 13 2.77 4.52 4.08
C MET A 13 3.46 4.02 5.35
N MET A 14 3.93 4.93 6.21
CA MET A 14 4.47 4.58 7.52
C MET A 14 3.36 4.11 8.48
N LYS A 15 2.18 4.72 8.42
CA LYS A 15 1.02 4.33 9.25
C LYS A 15 0.61 2.88 8.99
N ILE A 16 0.53 2.45 7.73
CA ILE A 16 0.19 1.04 7.43
C ILE A 16 1.26 0.07 7.91
N TYR A 17 2.55 0.44 7.91
CA TYR A 17 3.61 -0.36 8.53
C TYR A 17 3.43 -0.51 10.04
N VAL A 18 3.20 0.59 10.74
CA VAL A 18 2.98 0.58 12.20
C VAL A 18 1.76 -0.28 12.56
N ARG A 19 0.69 -0.18 11.77
CA ARG A 19 -0.51 -1.02 11.94
C ARG A 19 -0.24 -2.48 11.63
N ALA A 20 0.56 -2.79 10.60
CA ALA A 20 0.92 -4.18 10.27
C ALA A 20 1.72 -4.83 11.41
N LEU A 21 2.64 -4.07 12.01
CA LEU A 21 3.38 -4.52 13.17
C LEU A 21 2.47 -4.76 14.39
N ARG A 22 1.59 -3.82 14.72
CA ARG A 22 0.79 -3.86 15.95
C ARG A 22 -0.46 -4.73 15.87
N GLU A 23 -1.13 -4.70 14.73
CA GLU A 23 -2.45 -5.30 14.55
C GLU A 23 -2.41 -6.60 13.76
N ALA A 24 -1.29 -6.92 13.11
CA ALA A 24 -1.11 -8.15 12.32
C ALA A 24 0.13 -8.97 12.73
N ASP A 25 0.87 -8.53 13.76
CA ASP A 25 2.12 -9.15 14.22
C ASP A 25 3.09 -9.44 13.05
N TYR A 26 3.23 -8.46 12.15
CA TYR A 26 4.06 -8.59 10.95
C TYR A 26 5.14 -7.48 10.87
N PRO A 27 6.38 -7.76 11.29
CA PRO A 27 7.48 -6.82 11.17
C PRO A 27 8.04 -6.83 9.73
N ALA A 28 7.48 -5.98 8.86
CA ALA A 28 7.88 -5.85 7.46
C ALA A 28 9.22 -5.11 7.29
N HIS A 29 10.33 -5.70 7.74
CA HIS A 29 11.66 -5.05 7.76
C HIS A 29 12.09 -4.49 6.39
N ARG A 30 11.89 -5.26 5.31
CA ARG A 30 12.22 -4.82 3.95
C ARG A 30 11.38 -3.62 3.50
N TYR A 31 10.09 -3.62 3.83
CA TYR A 31 9.21 -2.50 3.54
C TYR A 31 9.64 -1.24 4.31
N HIS A 32 9.93 -1.37 5.61
CA HIS A 32 10.44 -0.27 6.42
C HIS A 32 11.74 0.30 5.87
N GLN A 33 12.68 -0.55 5.45
CA GLN A 33 13.92 -0.12 4.80
C GLN A 33 13.63 0.69 3.53
N MET A 34 12.75 0.20 2.65
CA MET A 34 12.36 0.93 1.43
C MET A 34 11.76 2.30 1.74
N LEU A 35 10.94 2.41 2.79
CA LEU A 35 10.39 3.70 3.23
C LEU A 35 11.49 4.67 3.65
N CYS A 36 12.49 4.21 4.41
CA CYS A 36 13.61 5.04 4.84
C CYS A 36 14.51 5.48 3.67
N GLU A 37 14.73 4.61 2.69
CA GLU A 37 15.65 4.86 1.58
C GLU A 37 15.02 5.65 0.43
N HIS A 38 13.73 5.47 0.17
CA HIS A 38 13.07 5.97 -1.04
C HIS A 38 11.84 6.85 -0.76
N GLY A 39 11.34 6.86 0.47
CA GLY A 39 10.06 7.47 0.81
C GLY A 39 8.87 6.58 0.39
N GLY A 40 7.67 7.00 0.78
CA GLY A 40 6.44 6.24 0.58
C GLY A 40 6.01 6.21 -0.88
N LEU A 41 5.98 7.36 -1.56
CA LEU A 41 5.46 7.41 -2.94
C LEU A 41 6.28 6.52 -3.91
N GLU A 42 7.61 6.63 -3.87
CA GLU A 42 8.49 5.81 -4.72
C GLU A 42 8.38 4.32 -4.36
N THR A 43 8.33 4.00 -3.06
CA THR A 43 8.12 2.62 -2.58
C THR A 43 6.81 2.04 -3.11
N ALA A 44 5.72 2.80 -3.03
CA ALA A 44 4.41 2.37 -3.52
C ALA A 44 4.44 2.08 -5.02
N LYS A 45 5.00 2.99 -5.81
CA LYS A 45 5.13 2.80 -7.26
C LYS A 45 5.95 1.58 -7.62
N ARG A 46 7.06 1.32 -6.91
CA ARG A 46 7.87 0.11 -7.12
C ARG A 46 7.07 -1.17 -6.86
N LEU A 47 6.34 -1.23 -5.75
CA LEU A 47 5.58 -2.41 -5.34
C LEU A 47 4.39 -2.68 -6.28
N VAL A 48 3.67 -1.63 -6.67
CA VAL A 48 2.54 -1.74 -7.61
C VAL A 48 3.02 -2.15 -8.99
N ASN A 49 4.12 -1.57 -9.48
CA ASN A 49 4.64 -1.86 -10.82
C ASN A 49 5.42 -3.17 -10.93
N ALA A 50 5.85 -3.78 -9.81
CA ALA A 50 6.47 -5.11 -9.81
C ALA A 50 5.59 -6.15 -10.55
N PRO A 51 6.16 -7.16 -11.23
CA PRO A 51 5.38 -8.17 -11.94
C PRO A 51 4.54 -9.02 -10.97
N ASN A 52 5.11 -9.37 -9.82
CA ASN A 52 4.48 -10.18 -8.78
C ASN A 52 4.12 -9.33 -7.56
N VAL A 53 3.19 -9.82 -6.73
CA VAL A 53 2.94 -9.25 -5.41
C VAL A 53 4.17 -9.41 -4.52
N SER A 54 4.33 -8.50 -3.55
CA SER A 54 5.43 -8.59 -2.59
C SER A 54 5.19 -9.70 -1.56
N GLU A 55 6.25 -10.19 -0.93
CA GLU A 55 6.14 -11.13 0.19
C GLU A 55 5.29 -10.54 1.33
N GLY A 56 5.42 -9.23 1.58
CA GLY A 56 4.61 -8.52 2.57
C GLY A 56 3.12 -8.48 2.23
N TYR A 57 2.78 -8.41 0.94
CA TYR A 57 1.39 -8.50 0.50
C TYR A 57 0.80 -9.88 0.83
N THR A 58 1.51 -10.96 0.48
CA THR A 58 1.08 -12.33 0.77
C THR A 58 0.97 -12.56 2.29
N ALA A 59 1.96 -12.11 3.07
CA ALA A 59 1.94 -12.25 4.52
C ALA A 59 0.74 -11.53 5.17
N LEU A 60 0.37 -10.34 4.67
CA LEU A 60 -0.80 -9.60 5.14
C LEU A 60 -2.12 -10.24 4.68
N TRP A 61 -2.15 -10.85 3.50
CA TRP A 61 -3.30 -11.63 3.04
C TRP A 61 -3.58 -12.84 3.94
N GLU A 62 -2.56 -13.62 4.29
CA GLU A 62 -2.67 -14.76 5.21
C GLU A 62 -3.23 -14.33 6.58
N ARG A 63 -2.93 -13.10 6.98
CA ARG A 63 -3.41 -12.48 8.22
C ARG A 63 -4.77 -11.81 8.10
N LYS A 64 -5.40 -11.86 6.92
CA LYS A 64 -6.67 -11.16 6.61
C LYS A 64 -6.58 -9.63 6.78
N ARG A 65 -5.41 -9.06 6.52
CA ARG A 65 -5.08 -7.64 6.70
C ARG A 65 -4.66 -6.95 5.40
N LEU A 66 -5.35 -7.28 4.30
CA LEU A 66 -5.11 -6.61 3.01
C LEU A 66 -5.43 -5.11 3.05
N ASP A 67 -6.21 -4.63 4.02
CA ASP A 67 -6.42 -3.21 4.31
C ASP A 67 -5.12 -2.46 4.65
N LEU A 68 -4.07 -3.18 5.07
CA LEU A 68 -2.76 -2.63 5.42
C LEU A 68 -1.74 -2.71 4.28
N THR A 69 -2.19 -3.01 3.07
CA THR A 69 -1.32 -3.06 1.88
C THR A 69 -1.28 -1.74 1.15
N VAL A 70 -0.22 -1.56 0.35
CA VAL A 70 -0.10 -0.43 -0.57
C VAL A 70 -1.26 -0.43 -1.56
N GLU A 71 -1.60 -1.60 -2.10
CA GLU A 71 -2.67 -1.75 -3.06
C GLU A 71 -4.01 -1.25 -2.52
N ALA A 72 -4.33 -1.51 -1.25
CA ALA A 72 -5.53 -0.98 -0.61
C ALA A 72 -5.43 0.52 -0.37
N LEU A 73 -4.28 1.00 0.14
CA LEU A 73 -4.07 2.41 0.45
C LEU A 73 -4.28 3.30 -0.78
N ILE A 74 -3.74 2.94 -1.95
CA ILE A 74 -3.83 3.81 -3.14
C ILE A 74 -5.23 3.89 -3.75
N GLN A 75 -6.18 3.07 -3.30
CA GLN A 75 -7.57 3.09 -3.79
C GLN A 75 -8.39 4.22 -3.17
N ASP A 76 -7.97 4.75 -2.03
CA ASP A 76 -8.56 5.94 -1.41
C ASP A 76 -8.43 7.13 -2.38
N LYS A 77 -9.56 7.82 -2.57
CA LYS A 77 -9.72 8.94 -3.50
C LYS A 77 -8.67 10.01 -3.29
N LYS A 78 -8.22 10.22 -2.05
CA LYS A 78 -7.21 11.19 -1.67
C LYS A 78 -5.87 10.98 -2.37
N TRP A 79 -5.49 9.73 -2.66
CA TRP A 79 -4.17 9.40 -3.18
C TRP A 79 -4.17 9.14 -4.69
N ARG A 80 -5.34 8.94 -5.30
CA ARG A 80 -5.45 8.54 -6.71
C ARG A 80 -4.71 9.47 -7.67
N GLU A 81 -4.65 10.76 -7.39
CA GLU A 81 -3.93 11.74 -8.21
C GLU A 81 -2.40 11.54 -8.25
N LEU A 82 -1.83 10.80 -7.28
CA LEU A 82 -0.39 10.48 -7.25
C LEU A 82 0.00 9.31 -8.16
N PHE A 83 -1.00 8.56 -8.64
CA PHE A 83 -0.84 7.31 -9.39
C PHE A 83 -1.50 7.39 -10.76
N SER A 84 -1.00 6.61 -11.71
CA SER A 84 -1.67 6.46 -13.01
C SER A 84 -2.92 5.59 -12.89
N GLU A 85 -3.83 5.72 -13.86
CA GLU A 85 -4.98 4.82 -13.92
C GLU A 85 -4.57 3.34 -14.02
N GLU A 86 -3.45 3.05 -14.68
CA GLU A 86 -2.93 1.69 -14.84
C GLU A 86 -2.46 1.12 -13.50
N GLU A 87 -1.74 1.93 -12.70
CA GLU A 87 -1.31 1.56 -11.35
C GLU A 87 -2.52 1.27 -10.45
N LEU A 88 -3.54 2.13 -10.48
CA LEU A 88 -4.78 1.96 -9.74
C LEU A 88 -5.56 0.71 -10.17
N LYS A 89 -5.67 0.46 -11.49
CA LYS A 89 -6.33 -0.74 -12.04
C LYS A 89 -5.58 -2.00 -11.62
N LYS A 90 -4.25 -1.99 -11.64
CA LYS A 90 -3.41 -3.13 -11.26
C LYS A 90 -3.55 -3.46 -9.77
N ALA A 91 -3.49 -2.44 -8.91
CA ALA A 91 -3.72 -2.61 -7.47
C ALA A 91 -5.12 -3.15 -7.18
N LYS A 92 -6.16 -2.57 -7.80
CA LYS A 92 -7.55 -3.03 -7.65
C LYS A 92 -7.71 -4.48 -8.10
N LYS A 93 -7.10 -4.86 -9.22
CA LYS A 93 -7.10 -6.23 -9.72
C LYS A 93 -6.47 -7.19 -8.71
N ARG A 94 -5.27 -6.88 -8.19
CA ARG A 94 -4.59 -7.70 -7.17
C ARG A 94 -5.44 -7.93 -5.93
N LEU A 95 -6.10 -6.88 -5.43
CA LEU A 95 -7.01 -7.02 -4.30
C LEU A 95 -8.15 -7.98 -4.61
N GLY A 96 -8.78 -7.83 -5.79
CA GLY A 96 -9.85 -8.72 -6.25
C GLY A 96 -9.39 -10.17 -6.43
N ASP A 97 -8.21 -10.39 -7.01
CA ASP A 97 -7.63 -11.73 -7.24
C ASP A 97 -7.41 -12.49 -5.91
N TYR A 98 -7.23 -11.76 -4.80
CA TYR A 98 -7.06 -12.30 -3.45
C TYR A 98 -8.34 -12.24 -2.61
N GLY A 99 -9.49 -11.97 -3.23
CA GLY A 99 -10.80 -11.95 -2.58
C GLY A 99 -11.08 -10.74 -1.70
N TYR A 100 -10.28 -9.68 -1.79
CA TYR A 100 -10.51 -8.45 -1.03
C TYR A 100 -11.49 -7.53 -1.74
N THR A 101 -12.57 -7.17 -1.05
CA THR A 101 -13.51 -6.16 -1.50
C THR A 101 -13.19 -4.85 -0.81
N LEU A 102 -12.93 -3.81 -1.60
CA LEU A 102 -12.80 -2.45 -1.08
C LEU A 102 -14.12 -2.08 -0.41
N GLN A 103 -14.11 -1.95 0.91
CA GLN A 103 -15.25 -1.38 1.60
C GLN A 103 -15.36 0.09 1.18
N PRO A 104 -16.54 0.56 0.76
CA PRO A 104 -16.77 2.00 0.65
C PRO A 104 -16.59 2.60 2.04
N GLU A 105 -15.67 3.55 2.18
CA GLU A 105 -15.65 4.41 3.36
C GLU A 105 -16.96 5.21 3.37
N ASP A 106 -17.74 5.09 4.47
CA ASP A 106 -18.99 5.80 4.72
C ASP A 106 -18.81 7.34 4.72
#